data_AF-A0A933IZA8-F1
#
_entry.id   AF-A0A933IZA8-F1
#
_cell.length_a   1.000
_cell.length_b   1.000
_cell.length_c   1.000
_cell.angle_alpha   90.00
_cell.angle_beta   90.00
_cell.angle_gamma   90.00
#
_symmetry.space_group_name_H-M   'P 1'
#
loop_
_entity.id
_entity.type
_entity.pdbx_description
1 polymer ?
#
loop_
_entity_poly.entity_id
_entity_poly.type
_entity_poly.pdbx_seq_one_letter_code
_entity_poly.pdbx_strand_id
1 'polypeptide(L)'
;MALPAGSTVSDLLARLDMPTEARSFTFINGEISAMPGLQPDVNHVLRDNDRVAFFDPHSMWPFQYRHGIAMIGEMREAMTGSRDQGLHTVYKK
;
A
#
# COMPACT_ATOMS: atom_id res chain seq x y z
N MET A 1 13.43 -3.45 -14.77
CA MET A 1 13.28 -1.97 -14.71
C MET A 1 14.21 -1.48 -13.60
N ALA A 2 14.97 -0.40 -13.82
CA ALA A 2 15.90 0.13 -12.84
C ALA A 2 15.47 1.55 -12.44
N LEU A 3 15.51 1.84 -11.14
CA LEU A 3 15.30 3.16 -10.56
C LEU A 3 16.61 3.67 -9.95
N PRO A 4 16.86 4.99 -9.91
CA PRO A 4 17.98 5.56 -9.17
C PRO A 4 17.99 5.13 -7.69
N ALA A 5 19.18 5.09 -7.09
CA ALA A 5 19.29 4.84 -5.66
C ALA A 5 18.59 5.96 -4.87
N GLY A 6 17.82 5.57 -3.85
CA GLY A 6 17.01 6.51 -3.06
C GLY A 6 15.65 6.86 -3.66
N SER A 7 15.27 6.26 -4.79
CA SER A 7 13.93 6.41 -5.35
C SER A 7 12.86 5.91 -4.39
N THR A 8 11.72 6.58 -4.43
CA THR A 8 10.54 6.31 -3.59
C THR A 8 9.48 5.53 -4.37
N VAL A 9 8.42 5.09 -3.68
CA VAL A 9 7.22 4.57 -4.34
C VAL A 9 6.60 5.61 -5.27
N SER A 10 6.62 6.89 -4.94
CA SER A 10 6.15 7.96 -5.84
C SER A 10 6.94 7.98 -7.15
N ASP A 11 8.27 7.82 -7.09
CA ASP A 11 9.10 7.76 -8.30
C ASP A 11 8.81 6.51 -9.14
N LEU A 12 8.55 5.38 -8.47
CA LEU A 12 8.11 4.15 -9.14
C LEU A 12 6.77 4.35 -9.85
N LEU A 13 5.78 4.95 -9.20
CA LEU A 13 4.47 5.25 -9.78
C LEU A 13 4.58 6.17 -10.98
N ALA A 14 5.34 7.27 -10.85
CA ALA A 14 5.59 8.20 -11.95
C ALA A 14 6.25 7.50 -13.15
N ARG A 15 7.18 6.56 -12.89
CA ARG A 15 7.85 5.81 -13.95
C ARG A 15 6.96 4.80 -14.66
N LEU A 16 5.94 4.30 -13.96
CA LEU A 16 4.90 3.40 -14.47
C LEU A 16 3.71 4.16 -15.10
N ASP A 17 3.72 5.50 -15.08
CA ASP A 17 2.59 6.35 -15.47
C ASP A 17 1.30 5.96 -14.75
N MET A 18 1.43 5.58 -13.48
CA MET A 18 0.35 5.07 -12.65
C MET A 18 -0.07 6.13 -11.63
N PRO A 19 -1.30 6.67 -11.69
CA PRO A 19 -1.77 7.57 -10.67
C PRO A 19 -1.97 6.83 -9.35
N THR A 20 -1.70 7.51 -8.25
CA THR A 20 -1.83 7.01 -6.87
C THR A 20 -3.25 6.52 -6.57
N GLU A 21 -4.26 7.06 -7.23
CA GLU A 21 -5.66 6.66 -7.06
C GLU A 21 -6.02 5.37 -7.82
N ALA A 22 -5.21 4.96 -8.81
CA ALA A 22 -5.42 3.73 -9.57
C ALA A 22 -5.00 2.46 -8.82
N ARG A 23 -4.61 2.57 -7.55
CA ARG A 23 -4.25 1.45 -6.68
C ARG A 23 -5.19 1.37 -5.47
N SER A 24 -5.66 0.17 -5.16
CA SER A 24 -6.32 -0.12 -3.88
C SER A 24 -5.28 -0.39 -2.80
N PHE A 25 -4.51 -1.45 -2.98
CA PHE A 25 -3.51 -1.90 -2.03
C PHE A 25 -2.15 -1.93 -2.69
N THR A 26 -1.14 -1.59 -1.89
CA THR A 26 0.26 -1.82 -2.25
C THR A 26 0.89 -2.73 -1.21
N PHE A 27 1.70 -3.66 -1.69
CA PHE A 27 2.53 -4.50 -0.84
C PHE A 27 3.99 -4.30 -1.20
N ILE A 28 4.83 -4.19 -0.18
CA ILE A 28 6.28 -4.15 -0.31
C ILE A 28 6.83 -5.33 0.47
N ASN A 29 7.51 -6.25 -0.22
CA ASN A 29 8.06 -7.48 0.35
C ASN A 29 7.04 -8.36 1.12
N GLY A 30 5.76 -8.28 0.73
CA GLY A 30 4.67 -9.03 1.36
C GLY A 30 4.01 -8.32 2.55
N GLU A 31 4.49 -7.13 2.91
CA GLU A 31 3.90 -6.27 3.94
C GLU A 31 2.97 -5.24 3.32
N ILE A 32 1.85 -4.93 3.97
CA ILE A 32 0.94 -3.87 3.49
C ILE A 32 1.64 -2.52 3.65
N SER A 33 1.74 -1.78 2.55
CA SER A 33 2.25 -0.41 2.51
C SER A 33 1.16 0.63 2.23
N ALA A 34 0.11 0.28 1.48
CA ALA A 34 -1.03 1.16 1.23
C ALA A 34 -2.35 0.39 1.18
N MET A 35 -3.44 1.10 1.44
CA MET A 35 -4.83 0.62 1.40
C MET A 35 -5.74 1.65 0.72
N PRO A 36 -6.97 1.26 0.30
CA PRO A 36 -7.91 2.20 -0.30
C PRO A 36 -8.17 3.38 0.65
N GLY A 37 -7.96 4.59 0.14
CA GLY A 37 -8.12 5.82 0.93
C GLY A 37 -6.97 6.14 1.89
N LEU A 38 -5.94 5.29 2.00
CA LEU A 38 -4.77 5.54 2.86
C LEU A 38 -3.48 5.07 2.19
N GLN A 39 -2.67 6.02 1.74
CA GLN A 39 -1.49 5.76 0.91
C GLN A 39 -0.21 6.36 1.50
N PRO A 40 0.26 5.88 2.67
CA PRO A 40 1.41 6.46 3.37
C PRO A 40 2.75 6.04 2.73
N ASP A 41 2.72 5.06 1.82
CA ASP A 41 3.90 4.49 1.17
C ASP A 41 4.52 5.39 0.09
N VAL A 42 3.88 6.49 -0.31
CA VAL A 42 4.37 7.36 -1.40
C VAL A 42 5.81 7.83 -1.18
N ASN A 43 6.20 8.06 0.07
CA ASN A 43 7.54 8.49 0.47
C ASN A 43 8.47 7.34 0.90
N HIS A 44 7.99 6.09 0.83
CA HIS A 44 8.80 4.93 1.21
C HIS A 44 9.93 4.75 0.20
N VAL A 45 11.17 4.76 0.70
CA VAL A 45 12.38 4.61 -0.12
C VAL A 45 12.56 3.14 -0.49
N LEU A 46 12.56 2.85 -1.78
CA LEU A 46 12.77 1.52 -2.32
C LEU A 46 14.26 1.17 -2.32
N ARG A 47 14.54 -0.08 -1.94
CA ARG A 47 15.88 -0.67 -1.93
C ARG A 47 16.01 -1.68 -3.06
N ASP A 48 17.26 -1.96 -3.41
CA ASP A 48 17.55 -2.98 -4.41
C ASP A 48 16.97 -4.33 -3.98
N ASN A 49 16.34 -5.03 -4.93
CA ASN A 49 15.60 -6.28 -4.73
C ASN A 49 14.27 -6.20 -3.97
N ASP A 50 13.76 -5.00 -3.64
CA ASP A 50 12.41 -4.86 -3.10
C ASP A 50 11.36 -5.32 -4.10
N ARG A 51 10.36 -6.05 -3.60
CA ARG A 51 9.24 -6.55 -4.40
C ARG A 51 8.00 -5.74 -4.12
N VAL A 52 7.60 -4.93 -5.08
CA VAL A 52 6.39 -4.11 -4.99
C VAL A 52 5.26 -4.74 -5.80
N ALA A 53 4.11 -4.93 -5.17
CA ALA A 53 2.89 -5.41 -5.82
C ALA A 53 1.76 -4.37 -5.67
N PHE A 54 1.23 -3.91 -6.79
CA PHE A 54 0.08 -3.02 -6.85
C PHE A 54 -1.18 -3.82 -7.19
N PHE A 55 -2.28 -3.48 -6.53
CA PHE A 55 -3.58 -4.08 -6.79
C PHE A 55 -4.57 -3.03 -7.29
N ASP A 56 -5.39 -3.42 -8.26
CA ASP A 56 -6.44 -2.59 -8.83
C ASP A 56 -7.61 -2.39 -7.81
N PRO A 57 -8.28 -1.22 -7.80
CA PRO A 57 -9.43 -0.93 -6.94
C PRO A 57 -10.60 -1.92 -6.99
N HIS A 58 -10.79 -2.59 -8.11
CA HIS A 58 -11.90 -3.52 -8.35
C HIS A 58 -11.51 -4.99 -8.13
N SER A 59 -10.24 -5.27 -7.84
CA SER A 59 -9.77 -6.63 -7.60
C SER A 59 -10.04 -7.08 -6.16
N MET A 60 -10.89 -8.10 -6.00
CA MET A 60 -11.11 -8.75 -4.71
C MET A 60 -9.82 -9.39 -4.19
N TRP A 61 -9.60 -9.27 -2.89
CA TRP A 61 -8.44 -9.86 -2.25
C TRP A 61 -8.60 -11.36 -1.99
N PRO A 62 -7.53 -12.17 -2.19
CA PRO A 62 -7.49 -13.53 -1.67
C PRO A 62 -7.72 -13.54 -0.15
N PHE A 63 -8.66 -14.36 0.30
CA PHE A 63 -9.02 -14.55 1.71
C PHE A 63 -7.80 -14.76 2.64
N GLN A 64 -6.72 -15.31 2.08
CA GLN A 64 -5.48 -15.66 2.78
C GLN A 64 -4.84 -14.53 3.57
N TYR A 65 -5.07 -13.28 3.19
CA TYR A 65 -4.47 -12.19 3.93
C TYR A 65 -5.39 -11.41 4.88
N ARG A 66 -6.63 -11.88 5.09
CA ARG A 66 -7.57 -11.26 6.07
C ARG A 66 -7.15 -11.36 7.53
N HIS A 67 -6.12 -12.13 7.86
CA HIS A 67 -5.66 -12.32 9.23
C HIS A 67 -4.15 -12.08 9.36
N GLY A 68 -3.77 -11.03 10.10
CA GLY A 68 -2.44 -10.93 10.71
C GLY A 68 -1.28 -10.53 9.78
N ILE A 69 -1.51 -9.78 8.70
CA ILE A 69 -0.41 -9.32 7.84
C ILE A 69 0.47 -8.30 8.58
N ALA A 70 1.78 -8.47 8.41
CA ALA A 70 2.77 -7.46 8.76
C ALA A 70 2.56 -6.18 7.92
N MET A 71 2.59 -5.04 8.59
CA MET A 71 2.45 -3.72 7.96
C MET A 71 3.77 -2.98 8.12
N ILE A 72 4.18 -2.23 7.09
CA ILE A 72 5.35 -1.35 7.20
C ILE A 72 5.13 -0.30 8.30
N GLY A 73 6.21 0.27 8.82
CA GLY A 73 6.15 1.24 9.92
C GLY A 73 5.24 2.43 9.61
N GLU A 74 5.36 2.97 8.41
CA GLU A 74 4.60 4.11 7.89
C GLU A 74 3.09 3.83 7.87
N MET A 75 2.71 2.60 7.53
CA MET A 75 1.32 2.16 7.52
C MET A 75 0.77 2.03 8.95
N ARG A 76 1.56 1.51 9.88
CA ARG A 76 1.19 1.42 11.31
C ARG A 76 1.04 2.80 11.94
N GLU A 77 1.93 3.73 11.60
CA GLU A 77 1.88 5.12 12.06
C GLU A 77 0.64 5.82 11.53
N ALA A 78 0.35 5.69 10.24
CA ALA A 78 -0.86 6.24 9.62
C ALA A 78 -2.14 5.70 10.29
N MET A 79 -2.22 4.39 10.54
CA MET A 79 -3.37 3.79 11.23
C MET A 79 -3.51 4.23 12.70
N THR A 80 -2.41 4.45 13.40
CA THR A 80 -2.42 4.93 14.79
C THR A 80 -2.78 6.42 14.87
N GLY A 81 -2.40 7.20 13.86
CA GLY A 81 -2.79 8.61 13.71
C GLY A 81 -4.25 8.81 13.30
N SER A 82 -4.86 7.86 12.61
CA SER A 82 -6.26 7.90 12.17
C SER A 82 -7.28 7.40 13.21
N ARG A 83 -6.97 7.48 14.51
CA ARG A 83 -7.70 6.82 15.62
C ARG A 83 -9.14 7.31 15.89
N ASP A 84 -9.85 7.85 14.91
CA ASP A 84 -11.26 8.21 15.06
C ASP A 84 -12.25 7.77 13.96
N GLN A 85 -11.85 7.23 12.79
CA GLN A 85 -12.87 6.86 11.78
C GLN A 85 -12.48 5.69 10.85
N GLY A 86 -12.36 4.47 11.39
CA GLY A 86 -11.99 3.30 10.57
C GLY A 86 -12.75 1.99 10.81
N LEU A 87 -13.68 1.94 11.76
CA LEU A 87 -14.48 0.74 12.03
C LEU A 87 -15.93 0.93 11.55
N HIS A 88 -16.10 1.09 10.24
CA HIS A 88 -17.38 0.79 9.60
C HIS A 88 -17.29 -0.58 8.93
N THR A 89 -17.54 -1.61 9.74
CA THR A 89 -17.87 -2.96 9.27
C THR A 89 -19.12 -2.86 8.39
N VAL A 90 -18.97 -2.87 7.07
CA VAL A 90 -20.11 -2.93 6.15
C VAL A 90 -20.54 -4.38 6.01
N TYR A 91 -21.32 -4.87 6.97
CA TYR A 91 -22.27 -5.96 6.72
C TYR A 91 -23.65 -5.31 6.55
N LYS A 92 -24.17 -5.31 5.33
CA LYS A 92 -25.60 -5.11 5.10
C LYS A 92 -26.18 -6.40 4.51
N LYS A 93 -27.25 -6.83 5.17
CA LYS A 93 -28.01 -8.06 4.98
C LYS A 93 -28.73 -8.09 3.63
#